data_AF-A0AAE0T2I0-F1
#
_entry.id   AF-A0AAE0T2I0-F1
#
_cell.length_a   1.000
_cell.length_b   1.000
_cell.length_c   1.000
_cell.angle_alpha   90.00
_cell.angle_beta   90.00
_cell.angle_gamma   90.00
#
_symmetry.space_group_name_H-M   'P 1'
#
loop_
_entity.id
_entity.type
_entity.pdbx_description
1 polymer ?
#
loop_
_entity_poly.entity_id
_entity_poly.type
_entity_poly.pdbx_seq_one_letter_code
_entity_poly.pdbx_strand_id
1 'polypeptide(L)'
;MTEPFEDNIDTVIFATGYVYGFPFLDKSVIDVKENKVELYKYMFSPDLEKLTLAVIGCIQPIGAVMPISGMQSRLATRVFKGLINIPSREEMWHDIRVTQALMEHRYVKSLRHTIQVVFIPFMDELAALVGCKPNFWKMWLTDLRLAWNCIFGPASPYQWRLQGPGKWEGAKDAIYTQWDRTYYPLKTRPLNHKPVESKAKVYILSAMVAIGLGLFVGCVVNKWQNI
;
A
#
# COMPACT_ATOMS: atom_id res chain seq x y z
N MET A 1 -33.75 29.94 8.26
CA MET A 1 -32.27 30.04 8.17
C MET A 1 -31.98 30.80 6.89
N THR A 2 -31.49 32.03 6.99
CA THR A 2 -31.06 32.83 5.85
C THR A 2 -29.75 32.25 5.32
N GLU A 3 -29.66 32.00 4.01
CA GLU A 3 -28.39 31.57 3.42
C GLU A 3 -27.31 32.64 3.65
N PRO A 4 -26.06 32.25 3.95
CA PRO A 4 -24.96 33.20 4.06
C PRO A 4 -24.73 33.87 2.70
N PHE A 5 -24.86 35.20 2.67
CA PHE A 5 -24.62 36.06 1.51
C PHE A 5 -23.39 36.91 1.80
N GLU A 6 -22.43 36.90 0.88
CA GLU A 6 -21.18 37.66 0.96
C GLU A 6 -21.01 38.46 -0.33
N ASP A 7 -20.70 39.76 -0.22
CA ASP A 7 -20.54 40.71 -1.32
C ASP A 7 -19.09 41.24 -1.35
N ASN A 8 -18.66 41.88 -2.44
CA ASN A 8 -17.29 42.35 -2.69
C ASN A 8 -16.24 41.22 -2.83
N ILE A 9 -16.54 40.16 -3.58
CA ILE A 9 -15.55 39.13 -3.91
C ILE A 9 -14.75 39.54 -5.16
N ASP A 10 -13.46 39.80 -5.00
CA ASP A 10 -12.57 40.22 -6.09
C ASP A 10 -12.13 39.08 -7.02
N THR A 11 -12.01 37.86 -6.50
CA THR A 11 -11.46 36.73 -7.25
C THR A 11 -12.02 35.38 -6.79
N VAL A 12 -12.32 34.52 -7.77
CA VAL A 12 -12.74 33.13 -7.55
C VAL A 12 -11.71 32.18 -8.15
N ILE A 13 -11.25 31.20 -7.36
CA ILE A 13 -10.28 30.18 -7.78
C ILE A 13 -10.95 28.81 -7.81
N PHE A 14 -11.06 28.21 -9.00
CA PHE A 14 -11.63 26.88 -9.18
C PHE A 14 -10.59 25.78 -8.94
N ALA A 15 -10.53 25.27 -7.71
CA ALA A 15 -9.73 24.09 -7.34
C ALA A 15 -10.54 22.78 -7.47
N THR A 16 -11.30 22.62 -8.56
CA THR A 16 -12.30 21.55 -8.76
C THR A 16 -11.71 20.21 -9.23
N GLY A 17 -10.38 20.13 -9.38
CA GLY A 17 -9.67 18.92 -9.78
C GLY A 17 -9.37 18.86 -11.28
N TYR A 18 -9.05 17.66 -11.75
CA TYR A 18 -8.60 17.40 -13.13
C TYR A 18 -9.31 16.18 -13.70
N VAL A 19 -9.44 16.16 -15.02
CA VAL A 19 -9.75 14.97 -15.81
C VAL A 19 -8.49 14.45 -16.48
N TYR A 20 -8.43 13.16 -16.80
CA TYR A 20 -7.29 12.56 -17.51
C TYR A 20 -7.74 11.77 -18.74
N GLY A 21 -6.78 11.55 -19.65
CA GLY A 21 -6.95 10.77 -20.86
C GLY A 21 -5.60 10.57 -21.56
N PHE A 22 -5.58 9.70 -22.57
CA PHE A 22 -4.38 9.35 -23.33
C PHE A 22 -4.58 9.72 -24.81
N PRO A 23 -4.44 11.01 -25.19
CA PRO A 23 -4.76 11.48 -26.55
C PRO A 23 -3.84 10.90 -27.64
N PHE A 24 -2.73 10.30 -27.23
CA PHE A 24 -1.76 9.63 -28.11
C PHE A 24 -2.05 8.12 -28.28
N LEU A 25 -3.06 7.57 -27.60
CA LEU A 25 -3.49 6.17 -27.74
C LEU A 25 -4.84 6.08 -28.45
N ASP A 26 -5.00 5.05 -29.28
CA ASP A 26 -6.28 4.72 -29.85
C ASP A 26 -7.26 4.24 -28.76
N LYS A 27 -8.53 4.66 -28.86
CA LYS A 27 -9.57 4.32 -27.88
C LYS A 27 -9.90 2.83 -27.83
N SER A 28 -9.61 2.09 -28.90
CA SER A 28 -9.72 0.62 -28.90
C SER A 28 -8.68 -0.06 -27.99
N VAL A 29 -7.59 0.64 -27.64
CA VAL A 29 -6.54 0.12 -26.75
C VAL A 29 -6.82 0.48 -25.29
N ILE A 30 -7.04 1.78 -25.02
CA ILE A 30 -7.43 2.29 -23.71
C ILE A 30 -8.40 3.46 -23.94
N ASP A 31 -9.63 3.32 -23.43
CA ASP A 31 -10.60 4.41 -23.41
C ASP A 31 -10.84 4.88 -21.97
N VAL A 32 -10.81 6.20 -21.77
CA VAL A 32 -11.13 6.81 -20.48
C VAL A 32 -12.48 7.50 -20.61
N LYS A 33 -13.50 6.93 -19.96
CA LYS A 33 -14.87 7.46 -19.97
C LYS A 33 -15.25 7.93 -18.58
N GLU A 34 -15.74 9.17 -18.47
CA GLU A 34 -16.15 9.75 -17.17
C GLU A 34 -15.05 9.63 -16.10
N ASN A 35 -13.79 9.87 -16.49
CA ASN A 35 -12.62 9.73 -15.62
C ASN A 35 -12.38 8.30 -15.09
N LYS A 36 -13.06 7.29 -15.63
CA LYS A 36 -12.87 5.86 -15.34
C LYS A 36 -12.05 5.20 -16.43
N VAL A 37 -11.18 4.28 -16.02
CA VAL A 37 -10.35 3.47 -16.91
C VAL A 37 -10.40 2.02 -16.46
N GLU A 38 -10.47 1.09 -17.41
CA GLU A 38 -10.63 -0.34 -17.15
C GLU A 38 -9.33 -1.06 -17.48
N LEU A 39 -8.44 -1.13 -16.50
CA LEU A 39 -7.12 -1.74 -16.65
C LEU A 39 -6.87 -2.72 -15.51
N TYR A 40 -6.34 -3.90 -15.84
CA TYR A 40 -5.91 -4.86 -14.84
C TYR A 40 -4.82 -4.22 -13.97
N LYS A 41 -5.08 -4.17 -12.66
CA LYS A 41 -4.24 -3.48 -11.65
C LYS A 41 -3.87 -2.04 -12.02
N TYR A 42 -4.75 -1.32 -12.73
CA TYR A 42 -4.50 0.03 -13.25
C TYR A 42 -3.25 0.12 -14.16
N MET A 43 -2.93 -0.98 -14.86
CA MET A 43 -1.71 -1.08 -15.68
C MET A 43 -1.96 -1.62 -17.09
N PHE A 44 -2.60 -2.79 -17.21
CA PHE A 44 -2.64 -3.54 -18.47
C PHE A 44 -4.05 -3.56 -19.06
N SER A 45 -4.15 -3.34 -20.37
CA SER A 45 -5.41 -3.52 -21.10
C SER A 45 -5.64 -5.02 -21.37
N PRO A 46 -6.74 -5.62 -20.86
CA PRO A 46 -6.97 -7.06 -20.99
C PRO A 46 -7.22 -7.53 -22.43
N ASP A 47 -7.63 -6.62 -23.31
CA ASP A 47 -8.02 -6.93 -24.69
C ASP A 47 -6.86 -6.86 -25.69
N LEU A 48 -5.65 -6.51 -25.23
CA LEU A 48 -4.46 -6.60 -26.06
C LEU A 48 -4.06 -8.06 -26.29
N GLU A 49 -3.84 -8.44 -27.55
CA GLU A 49 -3.35 -9.78 -27.93
C GLU A 49 -2.01 -10.12 -27.24
N LYS A 50 -1.13 -9.11 -27.13
CA LYS A 50 0.14 -9.21 -26.41
C LYS A 50 0.30 -8.03 -25.46
N LEU A 51 0.65 -8.35 -24.22
CA LEU A 51 0.79 -7.39 -23.12
C LEU A 51 2.13 -6.65 -23.20
N THR A 52 2.24 -5.81 -24.21
CA THR A 52 3.45 -5.02 -24.54
C THR A 52 3.32 -3.55 -24.17
N LEU A 53 2.15 -3.15 -23.66
CA LEU A 53 1.84 -1.81 -23.20
C LEU A 53 1.38 -1.87 -21.73
N ALA A 54 1.88 -0.93 -20.92
CA ALA A 54 1.48 -0.77 -19.52
C ALA A 54 1.41 0.71 -19.15
N VAL A 55 0.37 1.08 -18.41
CA VAL A 55 0.22 2.42 -17.82
C VAL A 55 0.83 2.40 -16.42
N ILE A 56 1.72 3.36 -16.13
CA ILE A 56 2.38 3.49 -14.83
C ILE A 56 1.91 4.78 -14.16
N GLY A 57 1.53 4.70 -12.89
CA GLY A 57 1.17 5.86 -12.07
C GLY A 57 -0.23 6.46 -12.33
N CYS A 58 -1.04 5.85 -13.20
CA CYS A 58 -2.45 6.24 -13.39
C CYS A 58 -3.33 5.66 -12.26
N ILE A 59 -3.07 6.12 -11.03
CA ILE A 59 -3.68 5.59 -9.82
C ILE A 59 -3.63 6.63 -8.68
N GLN A 60 -4.65 6.64 -7.81
CA GLN A 60 -4.74 7.57 -6.68
C GLN A 60 -4.76 6.80 -5.34
N PRO A 61 -3.60 6.52 -4.75
CA PRO A 61 -3.54 5.79 -3.50
C PRO A 61 -3.89 6.65 -2.29
N ILE A 62 -4.46 6.03 -1.26
CA ILE A 62 -4.33 6.51 0.13
C ILE A 62 -2.91 6.16 0.59
N GLY A 63 -1.93 6.96 0.15
CA GLY A 63 -0.51 6.75 0.36
C GLY A 63 0.34 7.46 -0.69
N ALA A 64 1.62 7.13 -0.78
CA ALA A 64 2.50 7.71 -1.80
C ALA A 64 2.35 6.97 -3.14
N VAL A 65 2.26 7.71 -4.25
CA VAL A 65 2.22 7.14 -5.60
C VAL A 65 3.58 6.64 -6.06
N MET A 66 4.68 7.28 -5.64
CA MET A 66 6.03 6.96 -6.13
C MET A 66 6.44 5.49 -5.86
N PRO A 67 6.22 4.91 -4.67
CA PRO A 67 6.46 3.48 -4.44
C PRO A 67 5.60 2.57 -5.33
N ILE A 68 4.34 2.95 -5.56
CA ILE A 68 3.43 2.20 -6.42
C ILE A 68 3.94 2.22 -7.86
N SER A 69 4.24 3.39 -8.41
CA SER A 69 4.81 3.51 -9.76
C SER A 69 6.12 2.72 -9.91
N GLY A 70 6.96 2.71 -8.87
CA GLY A 70 8.16 1.88 -8.82
C GLY A 70 7.86 0.38 -8.86
N MET A 71 6.83 -0.08 -8.13
CA MET A 71 6.39 -1.48 -8.15
C MET A 71 5.71 -1.85 -9.48
N GLN A 72 4.83 -0.99 -10.01
CA GLN A 72 4.20 -1.15 -11.32
C GLN A 72 5.28 -1.28 -12.41
N SER A 73 6.34 -0.46 -12.36
CA SER A 73 7.45 -0.55 -13.32
C SER A 73 8.19 -1.90 -13.22
N ARG A 74 8.40 -2.43 -12.00
CA ARG A 74 9.00 -3.75 -11.80
C ARG A 74 8.13 -4.87 -12.37
N LEU A 75 6.80 -4.77 -12.20
CA LEU A 75 5.88 -5.74 -12.78
C LEU A 75 5.88 -5.65 -14.31
N ALA A 76 5.68 -4.45 -14.88
CA ALA A 76 5.63 -4.21 -16.32
C ALA A 76 6.87 -4.75 -17.05
N THR A 77 8.07 -4.39 -16.58
CA THR A 77 9.33 -4.86 -17.20
C THR A 77 9.48 -6.38 -17.17
N ARG A 78 8.99 -7.05 -16.13
CA ARG A 78 9.04 -8.52 -16.04
C ARG A 78 8.00 -9.20 -16.92
N VAL A 79 6.80 -8.62 -17.04
CA VAL A 79 5.76 -9.06 -17.99
C VAL A 79 6.27 -8.92 -19.42
N PHE A 80 6.85 -7.77 -19.78
CA PHE A 80 7.40 -7.53 -21.12
C PHE A 80 8.53 -8.50 -21.48
N LYS A 81 9.32 -8.91 -20.47
CA LYS A 81 10.37 -9.92 -20.65
C LYS A 81 9.85 -11.37 -20.65
N GLY A 82 8.55 -11.61 -20.47
CA GLY A 82 7.98 -12.94 -20.34
C GLY A 82 8.39 -13.69 -19.08
N LEU A 83 8.86 -12.98 -18.04
CA LEU A 83 9.29 -13.59 -16.77
C LEU A 83 8.14 -13.79 -15.78
N ILE A 84 7.01 -13.14 -16.02
CA ILE A 84 5.78 -13.26 -15.23
C ILE A 84 4.64 -13.46 -16.23
N ASN A 85 3.91 -14.56 -16.05
CA ASN A 85 2.63 -14.75 -16.71
C ASN A 85 1.57 -14.04 -15.87
N ILE A 86 0.89 -13.07 -16.47
CA ILE A 86 -0.29 -12.49 -15.84
C ILE A 86 -1.52 -13.39 -16.12
N PRO A 87 -2.63 -13.21 -15.37
CA PRO A 87 -3.84 -14.00 -15.52
C PRO A 87 -4.44 -13.93 -16.94
N SER A 88 -5.38 -14.83 -17.22
CA SER A 88 -6.13 -14.83 -18.47
C SER A 88 -6.92 -13.53 -18.66
N ARG A 89 -7.37 -13.27 -19.89
CA ARG A 89 -8.21 -12.13 -20.22
C ARG A 89 -9.47 -12.08 -19.35
N GLU A 90 -10.11 -13.23 -19.15
CA GLU A 90 -11.34 -13.37 -18.36
C GLU A 90 -11.09 -13.08 -16.88
N GLU A 91 -9.95 -13.55 -16.35
CA GLU A 91 -9.53 -13.29 -14.97
C GLU A 91 -9.19 -11.82 -14.75
N MET A 92 -8.52 -11.17 -15.71
CA MET A 92 -8.23 -9.74 -15.66
C MET A 92 -9.51 -8.90 -15.64
N TRP A 93 -10.46 -9.22 -16.50
CA TRP A 93 -11.77 -8.56 -16.53
C TRP A 93 -12.59 -8.82 -15.25
N HIS A 94 -12.49 -10.01 -14.66
CA HIS A 94 -13.11 -10.31 -13.37
C HIS A 94 -12.51 -9.46 -12.26
N ASP A 95 -11.18 -9.36 -12.18
CA ASP A 95 -10.46 -8.53 -11.19
C ASP A 95 -10.84 -7.04 -11.30
N ILE A 96 -10.96 -6.51 -12.53
CA ILE A 96 -11.40 -5.13 -12.77
C ILE A 96 -12.79 -4.91 -12.19
N ARG A 97 -13.76 -5.78 -12.50
CA ARG A 97 -15.14 -5.66 -12.03
C ARG A 97 -15.22 -5.73 -10.50
N VAL A 98 -14.51 -6.68 -9.89
CA VAL A 98 -14.45 -6.82 -8.43
C VAL A 98 -13.84 -5.57 -7.79
N THR A 99 -12.74 -5.06 -8.34
CA THR A 99 -12.05 -3.86 -7.84
C THR A 99 -12.95 -2.63 -7.93
N GLN A 100 -13.64 -2.44 -9.06
CA GLN A 100 -14.60 -1.35 -9.24
C GLN A 100 -15.75 -1.43 -8.24
N ALA A 101 -16.35 -2.62 -8.04
CA ALA A 101 -17.44 -2.81 -7.08
C ALA A 101 -17.00 -2.51 -5.63
N LEU A 102 -15.80 -2.95 -5.24
CA LEU A 102 -15.22 -2.65 -3.93
C LEU A 102 -14.94 -1.15 -3.74
N MET A 103 -14.50 -0.48 -4.80
CA MET A 103 -14.27 0.98 -4.79
C MET A 103 -15.59 1.75 -4.66
N GLU A 104 -16.63 1.38 -5.41
CA GLU A 104 -17.95 2.00 -5.35
C GLU A 104 -18.62 1.80 -3.98
N HIS A 105 -18.39 0.67 -3.31
CA HIS A 105 -18.85 0.45 -1.94
C HIS A 105 -18.10 1.32 -0.91
N ARG A 106 -16.83 1.64 -1.16
CA ARG A 106 -15.96 2.34 -0.19
C ARG A 106 -16.00 3.86 -0.33
N TYR A 107 -16.21 4.38 -1.53
CA TYR A 107 -16.09 5.81 -1.84
C TYR A 107 -17.37 6.37 -2.45
N VAL A 108 -17.64 7.65 -2.18
CA VAL A 108 -18.77 8.36 -2.79
C VAL A 108 -18.58 8.42 -4.31
N LYS A 109 -19.62 8.04 -5.05
CA LYS A 109 -19.67 8.11 -6.52
C LYS A 109 -19.43 9.55 -6.98
N SER A 110 -18.24 9.81 -7.52
CA SER A 110 -17.84 11.12 -8.06
C SER A 110 -16.73 10.93 -9.08
N LEU A 111 -16.51 11.93 -9.95
CA LEU A 111 -15.40 11.93 -10.90
C LEU A 111 -14.02 11.91 -10.21
N ARG A 112 -13.95 12.32 -8.94
CA ARG A 112 -12.74 12.25 -8.13
C ARG A 112 -12.41 10.82 -7.70
N HIS A 113 -13.41 9.95 -7.56
CA HIS A 113 -13.25 8.61 -6.98
C HIS A 113 -13.34 7.47 -8.00
N THR A 114 -12.47 7.49 -9.01
CA THR A 114 -12.46 6.49 -10.11
C THR A 114 -11.23 5.57 -10.18
N ILE A 115 -10.14 5.89 -9.47
CA ILE A 115 -8.85 5.17 -9.54
C ILE A 115 -8.20 5.01 -8.16
N GLN A 116 -9.01 4.86 -7.11
CA GLN A 116 -8.55 4.87 -5.72
C GLN A 116 -8.14 3.49 -5.24
N VAL A 117 -7.01 3.45 -4.53
CA VAL A 117 -6.55 2.23 -3.88
C VAL A 117 -6.06 2.48 -2.46
N VAL A 118 -6.14 1.44 -1.64
CA VAL A 118 -5.48 1.43 -0.33
C VAL A 118 -4.03 0.97 -0.54
N PHE A 119 -3.06 1.75 -0.05
CA PHE A 119 -1.65 1.57 -0.39
C PHE A 119 -1.08 0.18 -0.07
N ILE A 120 -1.22 -0.30 1.17
CA ILE A 120 -0.58 -1.55 1.61
C ILE A 120 -1.14 -2.78 0.86
N PRO A 121 -2.47 -3.01 0.81
CA PRO A 121 -3.01 -4.15 0.06
C PRO A 121 -2.60 -4.14 -1.41
N PHE A 122 -2.65 -2.97 -2.06
CA PHE A 122 -2.28 -2.85 -3.47
C PHE A 122 -0.79 -3.13 -3.72
N MET A 123 0.08 -2.59 -2.86
CA MET A 123 1.52 -2.88 -2.93
C MET A 123 1.80 -4.38 -2.73
N ASP A 124 1.10 -5.02 -1.81
CA ASP A 124 1.23 -6.46 -1.55
C ASP A 124 0.71 -7.33 -2.71
N GLU A 125 -0.38 -6.95 -3.36
CA GLU A 125 -0.88 -7.61 -4.58
C GLU A 125 0.16 -7.55 -5.69
N LEU A 126 0.68 -6.37 -6.01
CA LEU A 126 1.71 -6.22 -7.03
C LEU A 126 3.01 -6.94 -6.65
N ALA A 127 3.40 -6.88 -5.38
CA ALA A 127 4.59 -7.57 -4.90
C ALA A 127 4.44 -9.10 -4.94
N ALA A 128 3.22 -9.63 -4.78
CA ALA A 128 2.95 -11.05 -4.94
C ALA A 128 3.15 -11.48 -6.40
N LEU A 129 2.61 -10.70 -7.35
CA LEU A 129 2.84 -10.92 -8.79
C LEU A 129 4.33 -10.87 -9.15
N VAL A 130 5.06 -9.88 -8.62
CA VAL A 130 6.52 -9.73 -8.84
C VAL A 130 7.33 -10.84 -8.15
N GLY A 131 6.79 -11.49 -7.13
CA GLY A 131 7.49 -12.46 -6.29
C GLY A 131 8.40 -11.83 -5.24
N CYS A 132 8.13 -10.58 -4.83
CA CYS A 132 8.87 -9.85 -3.79
C CYS A 132 8.04 -9.48 -2.55
N LYS A 133 6.80 -9.98 -2.43
CA LYS A 133 5.98 -9.79 -1.22
C LYS A 133 6.69 -10.39 -0.01
N PRO A 134 6.93 -9.63 1.08
CA PRO A 134 7.56 -10.15 2.29
C PRO A 134 6.77 -11.30 2.90
N ASN A 135 7.46 -12.37 3.32
CA ASN A 135 6.84 -13.45 4.10
C ASN A 135 7.13 -13.21 5.58
N PHE A 136 6.18 -12.58 6.27
CA PHE A 136 6.34 -12.21 7.67
C PHE A 136 6.45 -13.42 8.61
N TRP A 137 5.82 -14.55 8.30
CA TRP A 137 5.95 -15.77 9.11
C TRP A 137 7.38 -16.32 9.07
N LYS A 138 7.96 -16.43 7.86
CA LYS A 138 9.36 -16.81 7.69
C LYS A 138 10.30 -15.80 8.36
N MET A 139 9.96 -14.51 8.28
CA MET A 139 10.73 -13.44 8.92
C MET A 139 10.66 -13.54 10.44
N TRP A 140 9.51 -13.86 11.02
CA TRP A 140 9.36 -14.08 12.47
C TRP A 140 10.28 -15.22 12.96
N LEU A 141 10.47 -16.27 12.17
CA LEU A 141 11.35 -17.39 12.53
C LEU A 141 12.86 -17.09 12.36
N THR A 142 13.23 -16.10 11.55
CA THR A 142 14.63 -15.84 11.16
C THR A 142 15.17 -14.53 11.73
N ASP A 143 14.34 -13.51 11.85
CA ASP A 143 14.67 -12.17 12.30
C ASP A 143 13.43 -11.50 12.93
N LEU A 144 13.21 -11.81 14.22
CA LEU A 144 12.09 -11.28 15.02
C LEU A 144 12.05 -9.75 15.01
N ARG A 145 13.22 -9.10 15.06
CA ARG A 145 13.31 -7.63 15.08
C ARG A 145 12.84 -7.05 13.75
N LEU A 146 13.27 -7.62 12.63
CA LEU A 146 12.82 -7.18 11.31
C LEU A 146 11.34 -7.43 11.11
N ALA A 147 10.82 -8.59 11.52
CA ALA A 147 9.40 -8.91 11.43
C ALA A 147 8.55 -7.92 12.22
N TRP A 148 8.95 -7.61 13.46
CA TRP A 148 8.28 -6.63 14.30
C TRP A 148 8.27 -5.22 13.65
N ASN A 149 9.41 -4.78 13.11
CA ASN A 149 9.49 -3.48 12.44
C ASN A 149 8.66 -3.42 11.16
N CYS A 150 8.51 -4.53 10.43
CA CYS A 150 7.69 -4.54 9.22
C CYS A 150 6.19 -4.52 9.52
N ILE A 151 5.74 -5.26 10.56
CA ILE A 151 4.32 -5.41 10.89
C ILE A 151 3.79 -4.22 11.72
N PHE A 152 4.55 -3.80 12.73
CA PHE A 152 4.11 -2.78 13.69
C PHE A 152 4.79 -1.41 13.49
N GLY A 153 5.80 -1.35 12.63
CA GLY A 153 6.43 -0.10 12.21
C GLY A 153 5.73 0.52 10.98
N PRO A 154 6.26 1.63 10.46
CA PRO A 154 5.73 2.22 9.24
C PRO A 154 5.98 1.30 8.03
N ALA A 155 4.96 1.17 7.18
CA ALA A 155 5.00 0.42 5.93
C ALA A 155 5.85 1.14 4.86
N SER A 156 7.17 1.14 5.04
CA SER A 156 8.11 1.80 4.15
C SER A 156 8.40 0.97 2.89
N PRO A 157 8.68 1.62 1.73
CA PRO A 157 8.89 0.95 0.46
C PRO A 157 10.06 -0.05 0.45
N TYR A 158 10.98 0.07 1.40
CA TYR A 158 12.10 -0.84 1.59
C TYR A 158 11.65 -2.29 1.85
N GLN A 159 10.47 -2.48 2.46
CA GLN A 159 9.94 -3.82 2.78
C GLN A 159 9.84 -4.70 1.53
N TRP A 160 9.35 -4.17 0.41
CA TRP A 160 9.22 -4.91 -0.85
C TRP A 160 10.54 -5.03 -1.66
N ARG A 161 11.67 -4.70 -1.03
CA ARG A 161 13.04 -4.96 -1.51
C ARG A 161 13.83 -5.90 -0.58
N LEU A 162 13.20 -6.46 0.45
CA LEU A 162 13.84 -7.42 1.37
C LEU A 162 14.09 -8.80 0.75
N GLN A 163 13.24 -9.21 -0.20
CA GLN A 163 13.30 -10.52 -0.85
C GLN A 163 12.80 -10.47 -2.29
N GLY A 164 13.01 -11.56 -3.02
CA GLY A 164 12.60 -11.70 -4.40
C GLY A 164 13.47 -10.94 -5.41
N PRO A 165 13.01 -10.85 -6.66
CA PRO A 165 13.78 -10.21 -7.73
C PRO A 165 14.02 -8.72 -7.48
N GLY A 166 15.28 -8.28 -7.60
CA GLY A 166 15.66 -6.90 -7.30
C GLY A 166 15.69 -6.57 -5.81
N LYS A 167 15.96 -7.58 -4.95
CA LYS A 167 16.33 -7.43 -3.55
C LYS A 167 17.46 -6.38 -3.42
N TRP A 168 17.38 -5.54 -2.40
CA TRP A 168 18.41 -4.56 -2.07
C TRP A 168 19.04 -4.90 -0.72
N GLU A 169 20.36 -5.00 -0.67
CA GLU A 169 21.11 -5.37 0.54
C GLU A 169 20.87 -4.38 1.68
N GLY A 170 20.83 -3.08 1.37
CA GLY A 170 20.58 -2.02 2.35
C GLY A 170 19.12 -1.90 2.82
N ALA A 171 18.19 -2.73 2.31
CA ALA A 171 16.77 -2.62 2.65
C ALA A 171 16.51 -2.83 4.15
N LYS A 172 17.19 -3.80 4.75
CA LYS A 172 17.06 -4.11 6.18
C LYS A 172 17.56 -2.94 7.04
N ASP A 173 18.75 -2.43 6.74
CA ASP A 173 19.33 -1.30 7.47
C ASP A 173 18.51 -0.03 7.30
N ALA A 174 17.97 0.20 6.10
CA ALA A 174 17.07 1.32 5.83
C ALA A 174 15.81 1.25 6.69
N ILE A 175 15.23 0.07 6.92
CA ILE A 175 14.07 -0.10 7.81
C ILE A 175 14.46 0.20 9.26
N TYR A 176 15.61 -0.30 9.73
CA TYR A 176 16.04 -0.08 11.11
C TYR A 176 16.36 1.38 11.42
N THR A 177 16.96 2.09 10.47
CA THR A 177 17.44 3.48 10.66
C THR A 177 16.45 4.54 10.12
N GLN A 178 15.24 4.13 9.72
CA GLN A 178 14.26 5.07 9.12
C GLN A 178 13.87 6.19 10.08
N TRP A 179 13.69 5.89 11.37
CA TRP A 179 13.38 6.91 12.37
C TRP A 179 14.55 7.85 12.62
N ASP A 180 15.78 7.34 12.60
CA ASP A 180 16.97 8.19 12.72
C ASP A 180 17.00 9.22 11.60
N ARG A 181 16.77 8.81 10.34
CA ARG A 181 16.68 9.73 9.20
C ARG A 181 15.48 10.67 9.26
N THR A 182 14.33 10.22 9.74
CA THR A 182 13.15 11.08 9.91
C THR A 182 13.37 12.16 10.96
N TYR A 183 14.01 11.82 12.08
CA TYR A 183 14.26 12.77 13.17
C TYR A 183 15.49 13.63 12.95
N TYR A 184 16.47 13.18 12.18
CA TYR A 184 17.71 13.89 11.91
C TYR A 184 17.50 15.36 11.50
N PRO A 185 16.68 15.68 10.48
CA PRO A 185 16.45 17.07 10.07
C PRO A 185 15.63 17.89 11.09
N LEU A 186 14.97 17.22 12.05
CA LEU A 186 14.17 17.88 13.09
C LEU A 186 14.98 18.18 14.36
N LYS A 187 16.07 17.43 14.60
CA LYS A 187 16.96 17.56 15.77
C LYS A 187 18.06 18.61 15.54
N THR A 188 17.68 19.79 15.05
CA THR A 188 18.64 20.88 14.78
C THR A 188 19.20 21.53 16.06
N ARG A 189 18.58 21.30 17.21
CA ARG A 189 19.05 21.75 18.53
C ARG A 189 19.30 20.55 19.45
N PRO A 190 20.56 20.22 19.80
CA PRO A 190 20.84 19.19 20.78
C PRO A 190 20.46 19.70 22.18
N LEU A 191 19.60 18.97 22.87
CA LEU A 191 19.38 19.17 24.30
C LEU A 191 20.27 18.17 25.04
N ASN A 192 21.11 18.62 25.97
CA ASN A 192 21.98 17.76 26.80
C ASN A 192 21.19 16.89 27.81
N HIS A 193 19.89 16.69 27.59
CA HIS A 193 19.04 15.86 28.42
C HIS A 193 19.02 14.42 27.87
N LYS A 194 19.45 13.47 28.69
CA LYS A 194 19.25 12.05 28.40
C LYS A 194 17.75 11.76 28.55
N PRO A 195 17.05 11.31 27.49
CA PRO A 195 15.64 10.95 27.62
C PRO A 195 15.51 9.88 28.70
N VAL A 196 14.62 10.10 29.67
CA VAL A 196 14.29 9.09 30.67
C VAL A 196 13.63 7.93 29.93
N GLU A 197 14.29 6.77 29.88
CA GLU A 197 13.71 5.57 29.29
C GLU A 197 12.44 5.20 30.08
N SER A 198 11.29 5.39 29.46
CA SER A 198 10.02 5.02 30.06
C SER A 198 9.91 3.50 30.13
N LYS A 199 9.89 2.97 31.36
CA LYS A 199 9.61 1.56 31.63
C LYS A 199 8.18 1.14 31.26
N ALA A 200 7.31 2.08 30.86
CA ALA A 200 5.93 1.80 30.48
C ALA A 200 5.82 0.71 29.40
N LYS A 201 6.71 0.70 28.40
CA LYS A 201 6.73 -0.35 27.37
C LYS A 201 6.98 -1.74 27.96
N VAL A 202 7.89 -1.84 28.94
CA VAL A 202 8.20 -3.09 29.64
C VAL A 202 7.00 -3.52 30.48
N TYR A 203 6.41 -2.60 31.24
CA TYR A 203 5.23 -2.90 32.07
C TYR A 203 4.02 -3.34 31.26
N ILE A 204 3.73 -2.65 30.15
CA ILE A 204 2.64 -3.02 29.23
C ILE A 204 2.90 -4.42 28.64
N LEU A 205 4.12 -4.71 28.21
CA LEU A 205 4.46 -6.03 27.65
C LEU A 205 4.32 -7.13 28.70
N SER A 206 4.79 -6.91 29.93
CA SER A 206 4.63 -7.87 31.03
C SER A 206 3.18 -8.10 31.41
N ALA A 207 2.34 -7.06 31.40
CA ALA A 207 0.91 -7.19 31.66
C ALA A 207 0.20 -8.01 30.57
N MET A 208 0.52 -7.79 29.29
CA MET A 208 -0.03 -8.57 28.19
C MET A 208 0.34 -10.05 28.27
N VAL A 209 1.59 -10.36 28.63
CA VAL A 209 2.06 -11.74 28.82
C VAL A 209 1.34 -12.40 30.00
N ALA A 210 1.19 -11.70 31.13
CA ALA A 210 0.49 -12.21 32.30
C ALA A 210 -1.00 -12.50 32.00
N ILE A 211 -1.68 -11.62 31.27
CA ILE A 211 -3.08 -11.81 30.85
C ILE A 211 -3.17 -13.01 29.89
N GLY A 212 -2.27 -13.12 28.91
CA GLY A 212 -2.24 -14.24 27.97
C GLY A 212 -2.02 -15.59 28.67
N LEU A 213 -1.11 -15.66 29.64
CA LEU A 213 -0.88 -16.85 30.47
C LEU A 213 -2.10 -17.17 31.35
N GLY A 214 -2.72 -16.16 31.96
CA GLY A 214 -3.93 -16.34 32.76
C GLY A 214 -5.10 -16.92 31.95
N LEU A 215 -5.31 -16.42 30.73
CA LEU A 215 -6.33 -16.96 29.82
C LEU A 215 -6.00 -18.37 29.36
N PHE A 216 -4.73 -18.67 29.05
CA PHE A 216 -4.31 -20.02 28.67
C PHE A 216 -4.52 -21.04 29.79
N VAL A 217 -4.07 -20.71 31.01
CA VAL A 217 -4.27 -21.57 32.19
C VAL A 217 -5.76 -21.72 32.49
N GLY A 218 -6.55 -20.64 32.42
CA GLY A 218 -8.00 -20.69 32.58
C GLY A 218 -8.68 -21.62 31.58
N CYS A 219 -8.32 -21.54 30.29
CA CYS A 219 -8.85 -22.43 29.26
C CYS A 219 -8.44 -23.90 29.47
N VAL A 220 -7.20 -24.16 29.91
CA VAL A 220 -6.73 -25.52 30.19
C VAL A 220 -7.45 -26.11 31.41
N VAL A 221 -7.55 -25.35 32.52
CA VAL A 221 -8.24 -25.79 33.74
C VAL A 221 -9.72 -26.04 33.47
N ASN A 222 -10.39 -25.15 32.75
CA ASN A 222 -11.81 -25.30 32.42
C ASN A 222 -12.06 -26.49 31.47
N LYS A 223 -11.09 -26.82 30.61
CA LYS A 223 -11.14 -28.03 29.76
C LYS A 223 -10.90 -29.32 30.53
N TRP A 224 -10.13 -29.28 31.62
CA TRP A 224 -9.89 -30.43 32.51
C TRP A 224 -11.04 -30.67 33.50
N GLN A 225 -11.80 -29.64 33.87
CA GLN A 225 -12.98 -29.79 34.75
C GLN A 225 -14.24 -30.29 34.02
N ASN A 226 -14.23 -30.29 32.69
CA ASN A 226 -15.34 -30.76 31.84
C ASN A 226 -15.05 -32.11 31.15
N ILE A 227 -14.11 -32.89 31.69
CA ILE A 227 -13.80 -34.30 31.35
C ILE A 227 -14.04 -35.13 32.62
#